data_AF-A0A3S0DCS6-F1
#
_entry.id   AF-A0A3S0DCS6-F1
#
_cell.length_a   1.000
_cell.length_b   1.000
_cell.length_c   1.000
_cell.angle_alpha   90.00
_cell.angle_beta   90.00
_cell.angle_gamma   90.00
#
_symmetry.space_group_name_H-M   'P 1'
#
loop_
_entity.id
_entity.type
_entity.pdbx_description
1 polymer ?
#
loop_
_entity_poly.entity_id
_entity_poly.type
_entity_poly.pdbx_seq_one_letter_code
_entity_poly.pdbx_strand_id
1 'polypeptide(L)'
;MNRVLMGLVALTVTVSVQCSQLCLPAQAQWSRGQLGSSIDNLNSQMDTLVKTVQIFLQTRGRWFPQPQGADMQLCYALKDMKDQVAKLDKTKRDSDIPSQIQRINSSASGVLGLLQQTGMDASVMSQWSMVSNSIQQISGGYSINPILNPGTWNPSPGWERPNYNPWSPTLISSSYMAPNSIVATWNDGGRVVNVTSVLDSYVINNGRRTRPAKGDEVHLLQTAYQRAREQNPGFATPINIRQRGNGTFYLQGQPPVRISQVEIVSPKWSPDVTINIIGDHGQQFNVNGTLTNFSPGGFGVNMQSSGIGGAAGSLQASTGAFSRLSSLVGNGSLGGRPFSLQFTQ
;
A
#
# COMPACT_ATOMS: atom_id res chain seq x y z
N MET A 1 -80.06 -34.41 -36.22
CA MET A 1 -78.61 -34.66 -36.06
C MET A 1 -77.96 -33.35 -35.60
N ASN A 2 -77.88 -33.12 -34.29
CA ASN A 2 -77.34 -31.89 -33.72
C ASN A 2 -75.90 -32.11 -33.26
N ARG A 3 -74.97 -31.30 -33.78
CA ARG A 3 -73.56 -31.27 -33.37
C ARG A 3 -73.42 -30.45 -32.09
N VAL A 4 -72.76 -31.03 -31.10
CA VAL A 4 -72.28 -30.36 -29.89
C VAL A 4 -70.93 -29.71 -30.22
N LEU A 5 -70.82 -28.39 -30.06
CA LEU A 5 -69.56 -27.65 -30.10
C LEU A 5 -69.07 -27.44 -28.66
N MET A 6 -67.92 -28.03 -28.33
CA MET A 6 -67.15 -27.74 -27.12
C MET A 6 -66.49 -26.37 -27.26
N GLY A 7 -66.78 -25.46 -26.34
CA GLY A 7 -66.08 -24.18 -26.19
C GLY A 7 -64.80 -24.36 -25.38
N LEU A 8 -63.66 -24.13 -26.03
CA LEU A 8 -62.33 -24.06 -25.42
C LEU A 8 -62.17 -22.68 -24.75
N VAL A 9 -62.03 -22.64 -23.42
CA VAL A 9 -61.71 -21.41 -22.68
C VAL A 9 -60.18 -21.33 -22.55
N ALA A 10 -59.57 -20.40 -23.29
CA ALA A 10 -58.16 -20.07 -23.13
C ALA A 10 -58.00 -19.07 -21.97
N LEU A 11 -57.37 -19.52 -20.88
CA LEU A 11 -57.02 -18.69 -19.74
C LEU A 11 -55.64 -18.07 -19.99
N THR A 12 -55.59 -16.79 -20.33
CA THR A 12 -54.34 -16.04 -20.48
C THR A 12 -53.95 -15.46 -19.12
N VAL A 13 -52.91 -16.01 -18.48
CA VAL A 13 -52.32 -15.46 -17.25
C VAL A 13 -51.20 -14.51 -17.62
N THR A 14 -51.43 -13.20 -17.49
CA THR A 14 -50.40 -12.16 -17.62
C THR A 14 -49.71 -11.99 -16.27
N VAL A 15 -48.49 -12.51 -16.12
CA VAL A 15 -47.63 -12.22 -14.97
C VAL A 15 -46.81 -10.97 -15.28
N SER A 16 -47.25 -9.81 -14.76
CA SER A 16 -46.45 -8.59 -14.78
C SER A 16 -45.47 -8.59 -13.59
N VAL A 17 -44.20 -8.89 -13.85
CA VAL A 17 -43.14 -8.74 -12.85
C VAL A 17 -42.74 -7.26 -12.80
N GLN A 18 -43.21 -6.54 -11.77
CA GLN A 18 -42.73 -5.20 -11.45
C GLN A 18 -41.33 -5.32 -10.84
N CYS A 19 -40.30 -4.98 -11.62
CA CYS A 19 -38.92 -4.84 -11.16
C CYS A 19 -38.76 -3.46 -10.49
N SER A 20 -39.31 -3.32 -9.29
CA SER A 20 -39.17 -2.10 -8.48
C SER A 20 -37.86 -2.15 -7.70
N GLN A 21 -36.84 -1.53 -8.27
CA GLN A 21 -35.89 -0.63 -7.60
C GLN A 21 -35.25 -1.10 -6.28
N LEU A 22 -34.14 -1.84 -6.43
CA LEU A 22 -33.00 -1.80 -5.52
C LEU A 22 -31.82 -1.13 -6.24
N CYS A 23 -31.99 0.13 -6.66
CA CYS A 23 -30.86 0.97 -7.04
C CYS A 23 -30.30 1.57 -5.75
N LEU A 24 -29.20 1.00 -5.25
CA LEU A 24 -28.39 1.66 -4.22
C LEU A 24 -28.06 3.08 -4.70
N PRO A 25 -28.16 4.10 -3.83
CA PRO A 25 -27.80 5.46 -4.21
C PRO A 25 -26.34 5.44 -4.65
N ALA A 26 -26.09 5.77 -5.91
CA ALA A 26 -24.74 6.01 -6.41
C ALA A 26 -24.15 7.11 -5.52
N GLN A 27 -23.16 6.75 -4.70
CA GLN A 27 -22.46 7.75 -3.89
C GLN A 27 -21.86 8.78 -4.85
N ALA A 28 -22.13 10.05 -4.56
CA ALA A 28 -21.87 11.15 -5.46
C ALA A 28 -20.36 11.27 -5.75
N GLN A 29 -19.96 10.83 -6.94
CA GLN A 29 -18.69 11.19 -7.55
C GLN A 29 -18.61 12.72 -7.60
N TRP A 30 -17.49 13.29 -7.17
CA TRP A 30 -17.28 14.74 -7.24
C TRP A 30 -17.58 15.25 -8.64
N SER A 31 -18.29 16.37 -8.72
CA SER A 31 -18.40 17.07 -9.99
C SER A 31 -17.00 17.47 -10.48
N ARG A 32 -16.78 17.47 -11.80
CA ARG A 32 -15.48 17.89 -12.36
C ARG A 32 -15.05 19.28 -11.91
N GLY A 33 -16.01 20.18 -11.65
CA GLY A 33 -15.74 21.50 -11.08
C GLY A 33 -15.14 21.43 -9.67
N GLN A 34 -15.74 20.64 -8.78
CA GLN A 34 -15.22 20.44 -7.41
C GLN A 34 -13.82 19.84 -7.41
N LEU A 35 -13.59 18.80 -8.23
CA LEU A 35 -12.25 18.24 -8.38
C LEU A 35 -11.26 19.30 -8.87
N GLY A 36 -11.63 20.06 -9.91
CA GLY A 36 -10.78 21.11 -10.46
C GLY A 36 -10.33 22.13 -9.41
N SER A 37 -11.26 22.62 -8.59
CA SER A 37 -10.97 23.55 -7.50
C SER A 37 -10.10 22.93 -6.40
N SER A 38 -10.33 21.67 -6.04
CA SER A 38 -9.49 20.97 -5.05
C SER A 38 -8.07 20.75 -5.54
N ILE A 39 -7.87 20.44 -6.83
CA ILE A 39 -6.54 20.32 -7.44
C ILE A 39 -5.83 21.68 -7.43
N ASP A 40 -6.52 22.76 -7.79
CA ASP A 40 -5.93 24.11 -7.77
C ASP A 40 -5.49 24.51 -6.36
N ASN A 41 -6.33 24.24 -5.37
CA ASN A 41 -5.99 24.48 -3.97
C ASN A 41 -4.79 23.64 -3.54
N LEU A 42 -4.74 22.35 -3.89
CA LEU A 42 -3.60 21.49 -3.59
C LEU A 42 -2.31 22.01 -4.25
N ASN A 43 -2.38 22.43 -5.52
CA ASN A 43 -1.23 22.96 -6.25
C ASN A 43 -0.70 24.25 -5.59
N SER A 44 -1.59 25.16 -5.19
CA SER A 44 -1.23 26.39 -4.46
C SER A 44 -0.61 26.11 -3.08
N GLN A 45 -1.12 25.10 -2.37
CA GLN A 45 -0.56 24.67 -1.09
C GLN A 45 0.83 24.04 -1.27
N MET A 46 1.04 23.25 -2.33
CA MET A 46 2.34 22.70 -2.69
C MET A 46 3.36 23.80 -2.99
N ASP A 47 2.97 24.85 -3.72
CA ASP A 47 3.83 26.02 -3.98
C ASP A 47 4.25 26.71 -2.68
N THR A 48 3.30 26.86 -1.76
CA THR A 48 3.57 27.46 -0.44
C THR A 48 4.53 26.59 0.37
N LEU A 49 4.30 25.28 0.41
CA LEU A 49 5.18 24.33 1.10
C LEU A 49 6.61 24.36 0.54
N VAL A 50 6.77 24.28 -0.78
CA VAL A 50 8.10 24.33 -1.43
C VAL A 50 8.83 25.62 -1.08
N LYS A 51 8.14 26.76 -1.12
CA LYS A 51 8.71 28.06 -0.75
C LYS A 51 9.12 28.10 0.73
N THR A 52 8.30 27.57 1.64
CA THR A 52 8.62 27.53 3.07
C THR A 52 9.82 26.61 3.36
N VAL A 53 9.90 25.45 2.71
CA VAL A 53 11.08 24.55 2.80
C VAL A 53 12.34 25.24 2.31
N GLN A 54 12.26 25.93 1.17
CA GLN A 54 13.37 26.71 0.64
C GLN A 54 13.83 27.79 1.63
N ILE A 55 12.92 28.58 2.19
CA ILE A 55 13.25 29.62 3.19
C ILE A 55 13.89 28.99 4.43
N PHE A 56 13.35 27.88 4.92
CA PHE A 56 13.91 27.16 6.07
C PHE A 56 15.35 26.71 5.81
N LEU A 57 15.61 26.10 4.66
CA LEU A 57 16.95 25.63 4.31
C LEU A 57 17.93 26.80 4.12
N GLN A 58 17.48 27.91 3.53
CA GLN A 58 18.29 29.12 3.36
C GLN A 58 18.65 29.76 4.70
N THR A 59 17.67 29.95 5.58
CA THR A 59 17.89 30.58 6.90
C THR A 59 18.79 29.74 7.81
N ARG A 60 18.85 28.42 7.60
CA ARG A 60 19.74 27.51 8.32
C ARG A 60 21.12 27.34 7.68
N GLY A 61 21.42 28.05 6.58
CA GLY A 61 22.69 27.90 5.86
C GLY A 61 22.85 26.55 5.14
N ARG A 62 21.76 25.79 4.97
CA ARG A 62 21.75 24.45 4.35
C ARG A 62 21.48 24.49 2.85
N TRP A 63 21.37 25.69 2.27
CA TRP A 63 20.95 25.90 0.87
C TRP A 63 22.10 26.27 -0.09
N PHE A 64 23.32 26.58 0.39
CA PHE A 64 24.36 27.14 -0.50
C PHE A 64 25.49 26.13 -0.83
N PRO A 65 25.91 26.02 -2.11
CA PRO A 65 25.35 26.62 -3.33
C PRO A 65 24.06 25.92 -3.83
N GLN A 66 23.77 24.75 -3.28
CA GLN A 66 22.56 23.96 -3.47
C GLN A 66 22.37 23.09 -2.22
N PRO A 67 21.15 22.66 -1.89
CA PRO A 67 20.94 21.69 -0.82
C PRO A 67 21.70 20.40 -1.08
N GLN A 68 22.19 19.75 -0.02
CA GLN A 68 22.98 18.51 -0.10
C GLN A 68 22.35 17.40 0.75
N GLY A 69 22.75 16.16 0.48
CA GLY A 69 22.32 15.00 1.27
C GLY A 69 20.79 14.87 1.35
N ALA A 70 20.26 14.75 2.57
CA ALA A 70 18.83 14.61 2.83
C ALA A 70 18.00 15.82 2.36
N ASP A 71 18.57 17.03 2.36
CA ASP A 71 17.87 18.24 1.90
C ASP A 71 17.64 18.22 0.39
N MET A 72 18.64 17.72 -0.34
CA MET A 72 18.52 17.54 -1.78
C MET A 72 17.45 16.50 -2.12
N GLN A 73 17.42 15.38 -1.38
CA GLN A 73 16.40 14.35 -1.55
C GLN A 73 14.99 14.89 -1.29
N LEU A 74 14.82 15.69 -0.23
CA LEU A 74 13.55 16.37 0.04
C LEU A 74 13.12 17.29 -1.10
N CYS A 75 14.04 18.12 -1.63
CA CYS A 75 13.73 19.01 -2.75
C CYS A 75 13.28 18.23 -3.99
N TYR A 76 13.94 17.12 -4.33
CA TYR A 76 13.52 16.26 -5.44
C TYR A 76 12.17 15.60 -5.20
N ALA A 77 11.89 15.11 -3.98
CA ALA A 77 10.62 14.49 -3.65
C ALA A 77 9.46 15.49 -3.71
N LEU A 78 9.66 16.72 -3.20
CA LEU A 78 8.69 17.81 -3.30
C LEU A 78 8.43 18.22 -4.75
N LYS A 79 9.49 18.29 -5.57
CA LYS A 79 9.37 18.57 -7.00
C LYS A 79 8.58 17.49 -7.72
N ASP A 80 8.92 16.21 -7.53
CA ASP A 80 8.21 15.10 -8.14
C ASP A 80 6.73 15.10 -7.75
N MET A 81 6.43 15.25 -6.46
CA MET A 81 5.06 15.33 -5.97
C MET A 81 4.29 16.49 -6.59
N LYS A 82 4.90 17.67 -6.70
CA LYS A 82 4.29 18.83 -7.38
C LYS A 82 4.05 18.53 -8.87
N ASP A 83 5.01 17.93 -9.56
CA ASP A 83 4.86 17.56 -10.97
C ASP A 83 3.74 16.51 -11.15
N GLN A 84 3.52 15.62 -10.18
CA GLN A 84 2.38 14.70 -10.18
C GLN A 84 1.04 15.39 -9.96
N VAL A 85 0.97 16.36 -9.03
CA VAL A 85 -0.23 17.19 -8.82
C VAL A 85 -0.56 17.98 -10.08
N ALA A 86 0.44 18.58 -10.74
CA ALA A 86 0.25 19.32 -11.98
C ALA A 86 -0.19 18.42 -13.15
N LYS A 87 0.24 17.14 -13.15
CA LYS A 87 -0.22 16.12 -14.10
C LYS A 87 -1.63 15.60 -13.79
N LEU A 88 -2.21 15.93 -12.64
CA LEU A 88 -3.61 15.67 -12.32
C LEU A 88 -4.47 16.58 -13.19
N ASP A 89 -4.57 16.19 -14.45
CA ASP A 89 -5.14 16.99 -15.51
C ASP A 89 -6.66 16.87 -15.46
N LYS A 90 -7.31 18.02 -15.24
CA LYS A 90 -8.76 18.19 -15.20
C LYS A 90 -9.45 17.78 -16.50
N THR A 91 -8.69 17.63 -17.58
CA THR A 91 -9.19 17.29 -18.91
C THR A 91 -9.04 15.81 -19.27
N LYS A 92 -8.30 15.03 -18.47
CA LYS A 92 -8.13 13.59 -18.70
C LYS A 92 -9.40 12.79 -18.39
N ARG A 93 -9.46 11.57 -18.93
CA ARG A 93 -10.57 10.64 -18.70
C ARG A 93 -10.65 10.29 -17.21
N ASP A 94 -11.87 10.24 -16.68
CA ASP A 94 -12.14 9.94 -15.27
C ASP A 94 -11.52 8.60 -14.83
N SER A 95 -11.33 7.65 -15.75
CA SER A 95 -10.68 6.36 -15.51
C SER A 95 -9.22 6.46 -15.04
N ASP A 96 -8.51 7.54 -15.38
CA ASP A 96 -7.09 7.69 -15.08
C ASP A 96 -6.86 8.35 -13.72
N ILE A 97 -7.86 9.08 -13.21
CA ILE A 97 -7.79 9.87 -11.98
C ILE A 97 -7.43 9.01 -10.74
N PRO A 98 -8.06 7.84 -10.49
CA PRO A 98 -7.73 7.02 -9.33
C PRO A 98 -6.25 6.60 -9.29
N SER A 99 -5.70 6.21 -10.43
CA SER A 99 -4.29 5.81 -10.53
C SER A 99 -3.33 6.98 -10.28
N GLN A 100 -3.73 8.20 -10.64
CA GLN A 100 -2.94 9.41 -10.41
C GLN A 100 -3.00 9.84 -8.94
N ILE A 101 -4.19 9.82 -8.33
CA ILE A 101 -4.36 10.07 -6.89
C ILE A 101 -3.51 9.10 -6.06
N GLN A 102 -3.48 7.83 -6.46
CA GLN A 102 -2.67 6.84 -5.77
C GLN A 102 -1.15 7.10 -5.85
N ARG A 103 -0.68 7.59 -7.01
CA ARG A 103 0.73 8.03 -7.15
C ARG A 103 1.02 9.20 -6.23
N ILE A 104 0.13 10.19 -6.17
CA ILE A 104 0.27 11.35 -5.26
C ILE A 104 0.31 10.89 -3.79
N ASN A 105 -0.58 9.98 -3.36
CA ASN A 105 -0.57 9.42 -2.00
C ASN A 105 0.77 8.74 -1.66
N SER A 106 1.35 8.03 -2.63
CA SER A 106 2.63 7.35 -2.47
C SER A 106 3.78 8.36 -2.34
N SER A 107 3.83 9.38 -3.22
CA SER A 107 4.82 10.45 -3.13
C SER A 107 4.67 11.26 -1.85
N ALA A 108 3.44 11.50 -1.40
CA ALA A 108 3.18 12.24 -0.17
C ALA A 108 3.75 11.54 1.06
N SER A 109 3.62 10.21 1.12
CA SER A 109 4.21 9.40 2.21
C SER A 109 5.74 9.51 2.24
N GLY A 110 6.38 9.54 1.06
CA GLY A 110 7.83 9.74 0.95
C GLY A 110 8.29 11.13 1.39
N VAL A 111 7.55 12.17 1.01
CA VAL A 111 7.83 13.56 1.42
C VAL A 111 7.76 13.70 2.94
N LEU A 112 6.73 13.14 3.60
CA LEU A 112 6.63 13.19 5.06
C LEU A 112 7.86 12.58 5.76
N GLY A 113 8.32 11.41 5.30
CA GLY A 113 9.52 10.78 5.86
C GLY A 113 10.76 11.67 5.73
N LEU A 114 10.93 12.31 4.57
CA LEU A 114 12.05 13.23 4.32
C LEU A 114 11.93 14.53 5.14
N LEU A 115 10.73 15.08 5.32
CA LEU A 115 10.48 16.25 6.18
C LEU A 115 10.87 15.97 7.64
N GLN A 116 10.52 14.78 8.14
CA GLN A 116 10.90 14.34 9.49
C GLN A 116 12.41 14.11 9.60
N GLN A 117 13.02 13.47 8.60
CA GLN A 117 14.45 13.17 8.58
C GLN A 117 15.32 14.43 8.52
N THR A 118 14.89 15.43 7.74
CA THR A 118 15.62 16.69 7.56
C THR A 118 15.47 17.65 8.76
N GLY A 119 14.61 17.32 9.73
CA GLY A 119 14.41 18.10 10.95
C GLY A 119 13.74 19.44 10.68
N MET A 120 12.71 19.43 9.82
CA MET A 120 11.94 20.62 9.47
C MET A 120 11.20 21.20 10.68
N ASP A 121 11.01 22.52 10.71
CA ASP A 121 10.34 23.19 11.82
C ASP A 121 8.80 23.08 11.77
N ALA A 122 8.15 23.61 12.80
CA ALA A 122 6.70 23.62 12.92
C ALA A 122 5.99 24.37 11.78
N SER A 123 6.63 25.39 11.18
CA SER A 123 6.06 26.15 10.06
C SER A 123 5.95 25.27 8.83
N VAL A 124 7.03 24.57 8.47
CA VAL A 124 7.04 23.61 7.36
C VAL A 124 6.04 22.46 7.62
N MET A 125 6.02 21.91 8.84
CA MET A 125 5.11 20.82 9.18
C MET A 125 3.63 21.24 9.17
N SER A 126 3.34 22.50 9.51
CA SER A 126 1.98 23.08 9.37
C SER A 126 1.56 23.17 7.90
N GLN A 127 2.46 23.64 7.02
CA GLN A 127 2.21 23.66 5.57
C GLN A 127 1.99 22.25 5.01
N TRP A 128 2.79 21.28 5.47
CA TRP A 128 2.62 19.88 5.10
C TRP A 128 1.25 19.32 5.52
N SER A 129 0.77 19.64 6.72
CA SER A 129 -0.55 19.21 7.19
C SER A 129 -1.67 19.69 6.24
N MET A 130 -1.60 20.93 5.76
CA MET A 130 -2.56 21.46 4.79
C MET A 130 -2.55 20.68 3.47
N VAL A 131 -1.34 20.43 2.92
CA VAL A 131 -1.16 19.62 1.71
C VAL A 131 -1.72 18.21 1.91
N SER A 132 -1.35 17.55 3.01
CA SER A 132 -1.80 16.20 3.36
C SER A 132 -3.33 16.13 3.46
N ASN A 133 -3.96 17.10 4.12
CA ASN A 133 -5.41 17.15 4.26
C ASN A 133 -6.12 17.31 2.90
N SER A 134 -5.59 18.16 2.01
CA SER A 134 -6.13 18.31 0.65
C SER A 134 -6.03 17.02 -0.16
N ILE A 135 -4.94 16.28 -0.03
CA ILE A 135 -4.77 14.98 -0.71
C ILE A 135 -5.79 13.97 -0.19
N GLN A 136 -6.01 13.92 1.13
CA GLN A 136 -7.02 13.04 1.72
C GLN A 136 -8.43 13.40 1.26
N GLN A 137 -8.75 14.70 1.15
CA GLN A 137 -10.05 15.15 0.62
C GLN A 137 -10.26 14.69 -0.83
N ILE A 138 -9.25 14.88 -1.70
CA ILE A 138 -9.32 14.43 -3.10
C ILE A 138 -9.46 12.90 -3.18
N SER A 139 -8.71 12.17 -2.36
CA SER A 139 -8.77 10.71 -2.31
C SER A 139 -10.12 10.20 -1.81
N GLY A 140 -10.71 10.84 -0.81
CA GLY A 140 -12.03 10.49 -0.29
C GLY A 140 -13.14 10.73 -1.32
N GLY A 141 -13.06 11.84 -2.06
CA GLY A 141 -14.01 12.20 -3.12
C GLY A 141 -14.03 11.26 -4.33
N TYR A 142 -12.95 10.48 -4.53
CA TYR A 142 -12.76 9.56 -5.65
C TYR A 142 -12.69 8.09 -5.23
N SER A 143 -12.98 7.76 -3.97
CA SER A 143 -13.07 6.37 -3.55
C SER A 143 -14.20 5.67 -4.32
N ILE A 144 -13.81 4.91 -5.34
CA ILE A 144 -14.71 4.19 -6.24
C ILE A 144 -15.37 3.08 -5.42
N ASN A 145 -16.70 3.07 -5.36
CA ASN A 145 -17.43 1.88 -4.95
C ASN A 145 -17.26 0.85 -6.09
N PRO A 146 -16.65 -0.33 -5.89
CA PRO A 146 -16.32 -1.27 -6.97
C PRO A 146 -17.56 -1.99 -7.58
N ILE A 147 -18.77 -1.50 -7.35
CA ILE A 147 -20.02 -2.15 -7.76
C ILE A 147 -20.55 -1.53 -9.05
N LEU A 148 -19.89 -1.84 -10.16
CA LEU A 148 -20.56 -1.97 -11.45
C LEU A 148 -20.14 -3.34 -12.01
N ASN A 149 -21.11 -4.26 -12.03
CA ASN A 149 -21.00 -5.63 -12.53
C ASN A 149 -20.22 -5.69 -13.86
N PRO A 150 -19.15 -6.49 -13.99
CA PRO A 150 -18.70 -6.93 -15.29
C PRO A 150 -19.78 -7.85 -15.87
N GLY A 151 -20.23 -7.55 -17.09
CA GLY A 151 -21.14 -8.43 -17.83
C GLY A 151 -20.64 -9.87 -17.79
N THR A 152 -21.56 -10.79 -17.51
CA THR A 152 -21.37 -12.23 -17.41
C THR A 152 -20.52 -12.79 -18.55
N TRP A 153 -19.26 -13.09 -18.24
CA TRP A 153 -18.41 -13.95 -19.07
C TRP A 153 -18.57 -15.39 -18.59
N ASN A 154 -19.12 -16.26 -19.42
CA ASN A 154 -19.27 -17.69 -19.18
C ASN A 154 -18.06 -18.43 -19.79
N PRO A 155 -17.14 -19.00 -19.00
CA PRO A 155 -16.04 -19.81 -19.54
C PRO A 155 -16.55 -21.17 -20.02
N SER A 156 -16.02 -21.67 -21.13
CA SER A 156 -16.21 -23.06 -21.55
C SER A 156 -15.65 -24.05 -20.52
N PRO A 157 -16.23 -25.27 -20.40
CA PRO A 157 -15.83 -26.25 -19.40
C PRO A 157 -14.40 -26.75 -19.62
N GLY A 158 -13.55 -26.73 -18.59
CA GLY A 158 -12.22 -27.37 -18.63
C GLY A 158 -11.09 -26.71 -17.81
N TRP A 159 -11.33 -25.59 -17.13
CA TRP A 159 -10.28 -24.92 -16.33
C TRP A 159 -10.55 -25.07 -14.83
N GLU A 160 -9.81 -25.96 -14.17
CA GLU A 160 -9.70 -25.95 -12.71
C GLU A 160 -8.94 -24.70 -12.25
N ARG A 161 -9.48 -23.99 -11.26
CA ARG A 161 -8.87 -22.79 -10.68
C ARG A 161 -7.65 -23.20 -9.83
N PRO A 162 -6.49 -22.54 -9.97
CA PRO A 162 -5.39 -22.70 -9.02
C PRO A 162 -5.82 -22.21 -7.63
N ASN A 163 -5.32 -22.87 -6.58
CA ASN A 163 -5.55 -22.50 -5.18
C ASN A 163 -5.24 -21.00 -4.95
N TYR A 164 -6.25 -20.26 -4.50
CA TYR A 164 -6.18 -18.83 -4.21
C TYR A 164 -5.32 -18.59 -2.96
N ASN A 165 -4.15 -17.97 -3.14
CA ASN A 165 -3.34 -17.43 -2.04
C ASN A 165 -3.64 -15.92 -1.91
N PRO A 166 -4.23 -15.45 -0.79
CA PRO A 166 -4.63 -14.05 -0.60
C PRO A 166 -3.46 -13.06 -0.56
N TRP A 167 -2.21 -13.53 -0.49
CA TRP A 167 -0.99 -12.71 -0.50
C TRP A 167 -0.24 -12.74 -1.84
N SER A 168 -0.81 -13.39 -2.85
CA SER A 168 -0.21 -13.33 -4.20
C SER A 168 -0.58 -12.00 -4.86
N PRO A 169 0.39 -11.27 -5.45
CA PRO A 169 0.10 -10.02 -6.12
C PRO A 169 -0.97 -10.27 -7.21
N THR A 170 -2.04 -9.49 -7.14
CA THR A 170 -3.18 -9.61 -8.06
C THR A 170 -3.03 -8.57 -9.15
N LEU A 171 -2.97 -9.00 -10.41
CA LEU A 171 -2.95 -8.08 -11.55
C LEU A 171 -4.28 -7.30 -11.57
N ILE A 172 -4.20 -5.98 -11.40
CA ILE A 172 -5.35 -5.06 -11.40
C ILE A 172 -5.70 -4.69 -12.84
N SER A 173 -4.69 -4.31 -13.63
CA SER A 173 -4.87 -3.93 -15.02
C SER A 173 -3.56 -4.07 -15.79
N SER A 174 -3.66 -4.21 -17.11
CA SER A 174 -2.51 -4.14 -18.02
C SER A 174 -2.91 -3.43 -19.30
N SER A 175 -2.07 -2.54 -19.79
CA SER A 175 -2.29 -1.81 -21.04
C SER A 175 -1.01 -1.79 -21.87
N TYR A 176 -1.17 -1.92 -23.20
CA TYR A 176 -0.05 -1.77 -24.13
C TYR A 176 0.20 -0.29 -24.37
N MET A 177 1.47 0.10 -24.25
CA MET A 177 1.97 1.38 -24.69
C MET A 177 2.84 1.20 -25.94
N ALA A 178 2.76 2.19 -26.83
CA ALA A 178 3.41 2.12 -28.13
C ALA A 178 4.95 2.17 -28.02
N PRO A 179 5.71 1.51 -28.92
CA PRO A 179 5.29 0.42 -29.82
C PRO A 179 5.41 -0.97 -29.17
N ASN A 180 6.14 -1.11 -28.05
CA ASN A 180 6.53 -2.42 -27.50
C ASN A 180 6.61 -2.44 -25.96
N SER A 181 5.79 -1.68 -25.25
CA SER A 181 5.77 -1.74 -23.78
C SER A 181 4.43 -2.20 -23.27
N ILE A 182 4.44 -2.99 -22.19
CA ILE A 182 3.26 -3.27 -21.39
C ILE A 182 3.44 -2.57 -20.06
N VAL A 183 2.43 -1.79 -19.67
CA VAL A 183 2.30 -1.28 -18.32
C VAL A 183 1.29 -2.16 -17.60
N ALA A 184 1.71 -2.84 -16.56
CA ALA A 184 0.85 -3.62 -15.69
C ALA A 184 0.80 -3.03 -14.30
N THR A 185 -0.40 -2.97 -13.75
CA THR A 185 -0.69 -2.49 -12.41
C THR A 185 -1.05 -3.68 -11.55
N TRP A 186 -0.34 -3.89 -10.45
CA TRP A 186 -0.50 -5.02 -9.53
C TRP A 186 -0.90 -4.53 -8.14
N ASN A 187 -1.76 -5.27 -7.44
CA ASN A 187 -2.05 -5.08 -6.02
C ASN A 187 -1.24 -6.12 -5.23
N ASP A 188 -0.30 -5.66 -4.42
CA ASP A 188 0.52 -6.49 -3.53
C ASP A 188 0.24 -6.11 -2.08
N GLY A 189 -0.59 -6.92 -1.40
CA GLY A 189 -0.93 -6.70 0.01
C GLY A 189 -1.57 -5.33 0.31
N GLY A 190 -2.32 -4.74 -0.63
CA GLY A 190 -2.97 -3.42 -0.48
C GLY A 190 -2.18 -2.25 -1.06
N ARG A 191 -0.98 -2.49 -1.64
CA ARG A 191 -0.22 -1.47 -2.37
C ARG A 191 -0.27 -1.72 -3.88
N VAL A 192 -0.40 -0.64 -4.65
CA VAL A 192 -0.45 -0.70 -6.10
C VAL A 192 0.91 -0.41 -6.72
N VAL A 193 1.40 -1.33 -7.54
CA VAL A 193 2.70 -1.28 -8.19
C VAL A 193 2.49 -1.20 -9.69
N ASN A 194 3.09 -0.20 -10.34
CA ASN A 194 3.10 -0.10 -11.79
C ASN A 194 4.43 -0.64 -12.32
N VAL A 195 4.35 -1.65 -13.17
CA VAL A 195 5.47 -2.31 -13.81
C VAL A 195 5.40 -1.98 -15.29
N THR A 196 6.40 -1.26 -15.79
CA THR A 196 6.58 -1.07 -17.22
C THR A 196 7.62 -2.08 -17.71
N SER A 197 7.19 -3.03 -18.53
CA SER A 197 8.09 -3.96 -19.21
C SER A 197 8.20 -3.57 -20.67
N VAL A 198 9.43 -3.49 -21.19
CA VAL A 198 9.67 -3.42 -22.63
C VAL A 198 9.69 -4.86 -23.14
N LEU A 199 8.77 -5.20 -24.03
CA LEU A 199 8.73 -6.48 -24.74
C LEU A 199 9.84 -6.48 -25.79
N ASP A 200 11.08 -6.75 -25.37
CA ASP A 200 12.19 -6.98 -26.32
C ASP A 200 12.10 -8.36 -26.98
N SER A 201 11.32 -9.28 -26.43
CA SER A 201 11.17 -10.65 -26.91
C SER A 201 10.05 -10.80 -27.94
N TYR A 202 10.33 -10.43 -29.19
CA TYR A 202 9.64 -11.04 -30.32
C TYR A 202 10.23 -12.44 -30.56
N VAL A 203 9.39 -13.48 -30.55
CA VAL A 203 9.79 -14.77 -31.11
C VAL A 203 9.82 -14.60 -32.63
N ILE A 204 11.01 -14.64 -33.22
CA ILE A 204 11.17 -14.67 -34.68
C ILE A 204 10.98 -16.12 -35.11
N ASN A 205 9.83 -16.41 -35.71
CA ASN A 205 9.57 -17.71 -36.31
C ASN A 205 9.47 -17.53 -37.83
N ASN A 206 10.41 -18.12 -38.58
CA ASN A 206 10.53 -17.97 -40.03
C ASN A 206 10.56 -16.51 -40.53
N GLY A 207 11.33 -15.64 -39.87
CA GLY A 207 11.49 -14.24 -40.29
C GLY A 207 10.28 -13.34 -40.04
N ARG A 208 9.18 -13.85 -39.47
CA ARG A 208 8.04 -13.05 -39.03
C ARG A 208 8.06 -12.87 -37.52
N ARG A 209 7.87 -11.63 -37.09
CA ARG A 209 7.66 -11.27 -35.69
C ARG A 209 6.25 -11.68 -35.28
N THR A 210 6.12 -12.75 -34.52
CA THR A 210 4.83 -13.20 -33.97
C THR A 210 4.71 -12.76 -32.51
N ARG A 211 3.52 -12.28 -32.13
CA ARG A 211 3.21 -11.94 -30.73
C ARG A 211 3.31 -13.20 -29.85
N PRO A 212 3.75 -13.08 -28.59
CA PRO A 212 3.65 -14.16 -27.61
C PRO A 212 2.19 -14.61 -27.46
N ALA A 213 1.98 -15.89 -27.15
CA ALA A 213 0.65 -16.34 -26.79
C ALA A 213 0.23 -15.67 -25.48
N LYS A 214 -1.07 -15.43 -25.29
CA LYS A 214 -1.65 -14.70 -24.14
C LYS A 214 -1.23 -15.27 -22.76
N GLY A 215 -0.83 -16.54 -22.69
CA GLY A 215 -0.30 -17.19 -21.49
C GLY A 215 1.15 -16.78 -21.15
N ASP A 216 1.98 -16.51 -22.15
CA ASP A 216 3.38 -16.11 -21.97
C ASP A 216 3.48 -14.66 -21.46
N GLU A 217 2.50 -13.82 -21.80
CA GLU A 217 2.43 -12.42 -21.36
C GLU A 217 2.26 -12.28 -19.85
N VAL A 218 1.46 -13.15 -19.21
CA VAL A 218 1.28 -13.16 -17.75
C VAL A 218 2.58 -13.50 -17.05
N HIS A 219 3.33 -14.49 -17.58
CA HIS A 219 4.61 -14.90 -17.01
C HIS A 219 5.67 -13.79 -17.14
N LEU A 220 5.72 -13.10 -18.29
CA LEU A 220 6.62 -11.96 -18.49
C LEU A 220 6.29 -10.77 -17.58
N LEU A 221 5.01 -10.46 -17.38
CA LEU A 221 4.58 -9.39 -16.47
C LEU A 221 4.88 -9.72 -15.01
N GLN A 222 4.69 -10.97 -14.62
CA GLN A 222 5.03 -11.43 -13.27
C GLN A 222 6.53 -11.41 -13.03
N THR A 223 7.34 -11.76 -14.05
CA THR A 223 8.80 -11.67 -14.00
C THR A 223 9.28 -10.22 -13.92
N ALA A 224 8.69 -9.32 -14.71
CA ALA A 224 8.98 -7.89 -14.66
C ALA A 224 8.55 -7.26 -13.32
N TYR A 225 7.46 -7.74 -12.73
CA TYR A 225 7.01 -7.33 -11.40
C TYR A 225 8.04 -7.70 -10.33
N GLN A 226 8.55 -8.94 -10.34
CA GLN A 226 9.60 -9.34 -9.41
C GLN A 226 10.86 -8.49 -9.59
N ARG A 227 11.31 -8.27 -10.83
CA ARG A 227 12.47 -7.39 -11.11
C ARG A 227 12.25 -5.94 -10.68
N ALA A 228 11.06 -5.38 -10.87
CA ALA A 228 10.73 -4.01 -10.46
C ALA A 228 10.66 -3.88 -8.92
N ARG A 229 10.15 -4.91 -8.24
CA ARG A 229 10.21 -5.02 -6.77
C ARG A 229 11.65 -5.09 -6.28
N GLU A 230 12.52 -5.77 -7.03
CA GLU A 230 13.95 -5.87 -6.70
C GLU A 230 14.72 -4.55 -6.95
N GLN A 231 14.29 -3.74 -7.90
CA GLN A 231 15.00 -2.52 -8.32
C GLN A 231 14.50 -1.23 -7.64
N ASN A 232 13.34 -1.20 -6.99
CA ASN A 232 12.82 -0.02 -6.29
C ASN A 232 13.22 0.01 -4.79
N PRO A 233 14.04 0.97 -4.32
CA PRO A 233 14.49 1.06 -2.93
C PRO A 233 13.41 1.49 -1.92
N GLY A 234 12.20 1.84 -2.36
CA GLY A 234 11.05 2.14 -1.49
C GLY A 234 10.33 0.91 -0.93
N PHE A 235 10.68 -0.30 -1.41
CA PHE A 235 10.18 -1.55 -0.88
C PHE A 235 11.12 -2.01 0.25
N ALA A 236 10.64 -1.89 1.48
CA ALA A 236 11.23 -2.39 2.73
C ALA A 236 12.75 -2.21 2.85
N THR A 237 13.18 -1.02 3.28
CA THR A 237 14.50 -0.90 3.92
C THR A 237 14.59 -1.99 5.00
N PRO A 238 15.67 -2.78 5.04
CA PRO A 238 15.83 -3.78 6.07
C PRO A 238 15.65 -3.11 7.43
N ILE A 239 14.75 -3.65 8.25
CA ILE A 239 14.61 -3.17 9.62
C ILE A 239 15.77 -3.80 10.38
N ASN A 240 16.65 -2.96 10.91
CA ASN A 240 17.71 -3.39 11.81
C ASN A 240 17.74 -2.41 12.97
N ILE A 241 16.89 -2.67 13.97
CA ILE A 241 16.77 -1.83 15.15
C ILE A 241 17.41 -2.58 16.31
N ARG A 242 18.43 -1.99 16.93
CA ARG A 242 19.00 -2.50 18.17
C ARG A 242 18.90 -1.43 19.24
N GLN A 243 18.09 -1.70 20.26
CA GLN A 243 17.70 -0.72 21.24
C GLN A 243 17.92 -1.22 22.67
N ARG A 244 18.65 -0.42 23.47
CA ARG A 244 18.72 -0.61 24.92
C ARG A 244 17.59 0.14 25.60
N GLY A 245 17.11 -0.38 26.71
CA GLY A 245 16.02 0.21 27.49
C GLY A 245 15.71 -0.62 28.71
N ASN A 246 14.57 -0.36 29.33
CA ASN A 246 14.07 -1.13 30.45
C ASN A 246 12.72 -1.75 30.11
N GLY A 247 12.56 -3.02 30.47
CA GLY A 247 11.31 -3.71 30.26
C GLY A 247 11.12 -4.88 31.20
N THR A 248 9.95 -5.50 31.10
CA THR A 248 9.61 -6.73 31.82
C THR A 248 8.92 -7.68 30.86
N PHE A 249 9.38 -8.92 30.88
CA PHE A 249 8.76 -10.05 30.21
C PHE A 249 8.17 -10.98 31.28
N TYR A 250 6.88 -11.25 31.16
CA TYR A 250 6.15 -12.17 32.03
C TYR A 250 5.68 -13.37 31.20
N LEU A 251 5.97 -14.57 31.67
CA LEU A 251 5.44 -15.82 31.14
C LEU A 251 4.77 -16.57 32.29
N GLN A 252 3.49 -16.94 32.13
CA GLN A 252 2.69 -17.51 33.22
C GLN A 252 3.41 -18.71 33.86
N GLY A 253 3.74 -18.64 35.14
CA GLY A 253 4.43 -19.70 35.89
C GLY A 253 5.96 -19.71 35.75
N GLN A 254 6.56 -18.60 35.31
CA GLN A 254 7.97 -18.30 35.46
C GLN A 254 8.15 -16.96 36.19
N PRO A 255 9.27 -16.76 36.92
CA PRO A 255 9.60 -15.43 37.45
C PRO A 255 9.69 -14.39 36.33
N PRO A 256 9.25 -13.14 36.55
CA PRO A 256 9.41 -12.07 35.56
C PRO A 256 10.88 -11.85 35.19
N VAL A 257 11.15 -11.69 33.91
CA VAL A 257 12.49 -11.38 33.39
C VAL A 257 12.57 -9.89 33.08
N ARG A 258 13.58 -9.22 33.61
CA ARG A 258 13.89 -7.84 33.23
C ARG A 258 14.56 -7.82 31.87
N ILE A 259 14.07 -6.97 30.97
CA ILE A 259 14.57 -6.78 29.61
C ILE A 259 15.51 -5.58 29.61
N SER A 260 16.74 -5.75 29.11
CA SER A 260 17.73 -4.68 28.94
C SER A 260 17.92 -4.25 27.49
N GLN A 261 17.59 -5.11 26.53
CA GLN A 261 17.77 -4.83 25.11
C GLN A 261 16.74 -5.57 24.25
N VAL A 262 16.30 -4.90 23.18
CA VAL A 262 15.50 -5.48 22.10
C VAL A 262 16.24 -5.27 20.79
N GLU A 263 16.28 -6.31 19.97
CA GLU A 263 16.77 -6.25 18.59
C GLU A 263 15.68 -6.75 17.65
N ILE A 264 15.41 -5.99 16.59
CA ILE A 264 14.39 -6.28 15.58
C ILE A 264 15.08 -6.31 14.24
N VAL A 265 15.05 -7.47 13.59
CA VAL A 265 15.64 -7.70 12.29
C VAL A 265 14.56 -8.15 11.32
N SER A 266 14.38 -7.42 10.23
CA SER A 266 13.57 -7.85 9.09
C SER A 266 14.41 -7.73 7.82
N PRO A 267 14.63 -8.84 7.09
CA PRO A 267 15.35 -8.82 5.84
C PRO A 267 14.72 -7.86 4.83
N LYS A 268 15.54 -7.35 3.92
CA LYS A 268 15.04 -6.55 2.80
C LYS A 268 13.98 -7.36 2.05
N TRP A 269 12.82 -6.75 1.84
CA TRP A 269 11.67 -7.32 1.12
C TRP A 269 10.97 -8.52 1.77
N SER A 270 11.27 -8.83 3.03
CA SER A 270 10.55 -9.86 3.77
C SER A 270 9.47 -9.23 4.66
N PRO A 271 8.24 -9.78 4.70
CA PRO A 271 7.30 -9.48 5.77
C PRO A 271 7.73 -10.14 7.09
N ASP A 272 8.65 -11.10 7.03
CA ASP A 272 9.12 -11.82 8.21
C ASP A 272 10.03 -10.91 9.05
N VAL A 273 9.84 -11.02 10.35
CA VAL A 273 10.61 -10.28 11.34
C VAL A 273 11.01 -11.22 12.47
N THR A 274 12.25 -11.08 12.90
CA THR A 274 12.80 -11.72 14.07
C THR A 274 13.03 -10.66 15.13
N ILE A 275 12.48 -10.90 16.32
CA ILE A 275 12.65 -10.04 17.50
C ILE A 275 13.43 -10.84 18.53
N ASN A 276 14.63 -10.36 18.85
CA ASN A 276 15.46 -10.90 19.92
C ASN A 276 15.32 -10.00 21.17
N ILE A 277 14.81 -10.58 22.26
CA ILE A 277 14.64 -9.92 23.54
C ILE A 277 15.74 -10.42 24.47
N ILE A 278 16.52 -9.51 25.02
CA ILE A 278 17.68 -9.84 25.87
C ILE A 278 17.42 -9.30 27.27
N GLY A 279 17.46 -10.19 28.25
CA GLY A 279 17.30 -9.89 29.66
C GLY A 279 18.61 -9.50 30.35
N ASP A 280 18.50 -8.93 31.55
CA ASP A 280 19.63 -8.41 32.35
C ASP A 280 20.71 -9.45 32.67
N HIS A 281 20.34 -10.74 32.71
CA HIS A 281 21.25 -11.85 32.98
C HIS A 281 21.67 -12.63 31.72
N GLY A 282 21.57 -11.99 30.54
CA GLY A 282 21.93 -12.62 29.27
C GLY A 282 20.92 -13.66 28.77
N GLN A 283 19.76 -13.78 29.42
CA GLN A 283 18.65 -14.60 28.95
C GLN A 283 18.16 -14.04 27.61
N GLN A 284 17.98 -14.89 26.61
CA GLN A 284 17.53 -14.47 25.28
C GLN A 284 16.24 -15.19 24.89
N PHE A 285 15.30 -14.43 24.35
CA PHE A 285 14.05 -14.95 23.82
C PHE A 285 13.87 -14.44 22.40
N ASN A 286 13.76 -15.37 21.46
CA ASN A 286 13.56 -15.04 20.05
C ASN A 286 12.12 -15.32 19.66
N VAL A 287 11.50 -14.33 19.03
CA VAL A 287 10.15 -14.41 18.48
C VAL A 287 10.23 -14.13 16.99
N ASN A 288 9.65 -15.01 16.19
CA ASN A 288 9.46 -14.77 14.76
C ASN A 288 7.98 -14.52 14.48
N GLY A 289 7.74 -13.62 13.54
CA GLY A 289 6.40 -13.28 13.10
C GLY A 289 6.40 -12.54 11.78
N THR A 290 5.24 -12.01 11.43
CA THR A 290 5.04 -11.19 10.24
C THR A 290 4.69 -9.76 10.63
N LEU A 291 5.32 -8.80 9.97
CA LEU A 291 5.00 -7.37 10.10
C LEU A 291 3.54 -7.10 9.70
N THR A 292 2.90 -6.25 10.48
CA THR A 292 1.53 -5.74 10.26
C THR A 292 1.50 -4.24 10.55
N ASN A 293 0.54 -3.50 9.99
CA ASN A 293 0.29 -2.09 10.34
C ASN A 293 1.54 -1.18 10.33
N PHE A 294 2.40 -1.30 9.32
CA PHE A 294 3.62 -0.49 9.23
C PHE A 294 3.29 0.98 8.96
N SER A 295 3.76 1.88 9.83
CA SER A 295 3.55 3.33 9.75
C SER A 295 4.81 4.09 10.21
N PRO A 296 4.93 5.40 9.94
CA PRO A 296 6.06 6.20 10.45
C PRO A 296 6.20 6.21 11.98
N GLY A 297 5.12 5.94 12.71
CA GLY A 297 5.11 5.91 14.19
C GLY A 297 5.36 4.53 14.80
N GLY A 298 5.45 3.47 13.99
CA GLY A 298 5.60 2.13 14.49
C GLY A 298 5.04 1.04 13.56
N PHE A 299 5.11 -0.19 14.03
CA PHE A 299 4.63 -1.36 13.33
C PHE A 299 4.13 -2.43 14.29
N GLY A 300 3.18 -3.23 13.86
CA GLY A 300 2.74 -4.44 14.54
C GLY A 300 3.53 -5.66 14.07
N VAL A 301 3.56 -6.70 14.89
CA VAL A 301 4.09 -8.03 14.55
C VAL A 301 3.10 -9.06 15.02
N ASN A 302 2.62 -9.90 14.10
CA ASN A 302 1.83 -11.07 14.43
C ASN A 302 2.78 -12.26 14.65
N MET A 303 2.80 -12.81 15.86
CA MET A 303 3.74 -13.85 16.25
C MET A 303 3.31 -15.21 15.71
N GLN A 304 4.28 -16.00 15.23
CA GLN A 304 4.04 -17.31 14.64
C GLN A 304 4.88 -18.42 15.29
N SER A 305 6.12 -18.11 15.66
CA SER A 305 6.99 -19.06 16.33
C SER A 305 7.92 -18.40 17.33
N SER A 306 8.46 -19.20 18.24
CA SER A 306 9.51 -18.80 19.16
C SER A 306 10.56 -19.90 19.26
N GLY A 307 11.76 -19.57 19.74
CA GLY A 307 12.81 -20.56 19.99
C GLY A 307 12.43 -21.66 21.00
N ILE A 308 11.31 -21.52 21.71
CA ILE A 308 10.82 -22.44 22.75
C ILE A 308 9.52 -23.16 22.36
N GLY A 309 9.06 -23.02 21.11
CA GLY A 309 7.85 -23.68 20.60
C GLY A 309 6.89 -22.73 19.88
N GLY A 310 5.64 -23.19 19.72
CA GLY A 310 4.58 -22.40 19.08
C GLY A 310 4.35 -21.07 19.77
N ALA A 311 4.21 -20.01 18.99
CA ALA A 311 3.95 -18.66 19.49
C ALA A 311 2.72 -18.11 18.78
N ALA A 312 1.83 -17.46 19.53
CA ALA A 312 0.68 -16.76 18.99
C ALA A 312 0.50 -15.46 19.77
N GLY A 313 0.05 -14.40 19.11
CA GLY A 313 -0.15 -13.10 19.75
C GLY A 313 0.34 -11.95 18.89
N SER A 314 0.30 -10.75 19.46
CA SER A 314 0.69 -9.54 18.76
C SER A 314 1.65 -8.71 19.59
N LEU A 315 2.68 -8.18 18.93
CA LEU A 315 3.55 -7.16 19.46
C LEU A 315 3.31 -5.85 18.69
N GLN A 316 3.32 -4.72 19.38
CA GLN A 316 3.29 -3.39 18.79
C GLN A 316 4.58 -2.67 19.16
N ALA A 317 5.36 -2.32 18.15
CA ALA A 317 6.54 -1.50 18.26
C ALA A 317 6.18 -0.05 17.92
N SER A 318 6.50 0.89 18.80
CA SER A 318 6.48 2.31 18.48
C SER A 318 7.90 2.76 18.16
N THR A 319 8.03 3.55 17.09
CA THR A 319 9.32 4.11 16.67
C THR A 319 9.31 5.62 16.84
N GLY A 320 10.36 6.15 17.45
CA GLY A 320 10.62 7.58 17.54
C GLY A 320 11.42 8.10 16.34
N ALA A 321 11.94 9.32 16.49
CA ALA A 321 12.82 9.92 15.49
C ALA A 321 14.01 9.00 15.17
N PHE A 322 14.45 9.02 13.90
CA PHE A 322 15.58 8.24 13.39
C PHE A 322 15.38 6.70 13.47
N SER A 323 14.13 6.23 13.44
CA SER A 323 13.79 4.79 13.49
C SER A 323 14.30 4.08 14.75
N ARG A 324 14.43 4.82 15.86
CA ARG A 324 14.73 4.24 17.17
C ARG A 324 13.47 3.64 17.78
N LEU A 325 13.57 2.47 18.39
CA LEU A 325 12.45 1.84 19.10
C LEU A 325 12.19 2.64 20.39
N SER A 326 11.02 3.27 20.52
CA SER A 326 10.64 3.97 21.75
C SER A 326 9.96 3.03 22.74
N SER A 327 9.11 2.14 22.25
CA SER A 327 8.47 1.11 23.05
C SER A 327 8.18 -0.16 22.25
N LEU A 328 8.12 -1.28 22.96
CA LEU A 328 7.59 -2.54 22.44
C LEU A 328 6.65 -3.10 23.51
N VAL A 329 5.40 -3.33 23.13
CA VAL A 329 4.38 -3.89 24.01
C VAL A 329 3.72 -5.06 23.32
N GLY A 330 3.29 -6.06 24.06
CA GLY A 330 2.45 -7.10 23.48
C GLY A 330 2.11 -8.24 24.41
N ASN A 331 1.27 -9.11 23.91
CA ASN A 331 0.68 -10.20 24.66
C ASN A 331 0.33 -11.37 23.73
N GLY A 332 0.23 -12.56 24.29
CA GLY A 332 -0.07 -13.76 23.53
C GLY A 332 0.18 -15.03 24.33
N SER A 333 0.55 -16.09 23.63
CA SER A 333 0.96 -17.38 24.22
C SER A 333 2.27 -17.88 23.63
N LEU A 334 3.14 -18.42 24.47
CA LEU A 334 4.39 -19.10 24.10
C LEU A 334 4.38 -20.51 24.69
N GLY A 335 4.47 -21.53 23.84
CA GLY A 335 4.33 -22.93 24.27
C GLY A 335 3.00 -23.20 24.98
N GLY A 336 1.92 -22.53 24.55
CA GLY A 336 0.59 -22.62 25.16
C GLY A 336 0.42 -21.82 26.46
N ARG A 337 1.46 -21.16 26.98
CA ARG A 337 1.41 -20.36 28.21
C ARG A 337 1.24 -18.87 27.88
N PRO A 338 0.29 -18.16 28.50
CA PRO A 338 0.13 -16.73 28.32
C PRO A 338 1.41 -15.96 28.68
N PHE A 339 1.73 -14.94 27.89
CA PHE A 339 2.82 -14.03 28.16
C PHE A 339 2.37 -12.57 28.00
N SER A 340 3.09 -11.66 28.66
CA SER A 340 3.01 -10.22 28.42
C SER A 340 4.41 -9.62 28.37
N LEU A 341 4.61 -8.66 27.49
CA LEU A 341 5.86 -7.95 27.29
C LEU A 341 5.62 -6.45 27.33
N GLN A 342 6.47 -5.74 28.06
CA GLN A 342 6.54 -4.29 28.05
C GLN A 342 8.01 -3.87 28.03
N PHE A 343 8.38 -3.00 27.10
CA PHE A 343 9.71 -2.42 26.98
C PHE A 343 9.60 -0.96 26.59
N THR A 344 10.45 -0.13 27.18
CA THR A 344 10.56 1.30 26.91
C THR A 344 12.03 1.71 26.88
N GLN A 345 12.40 2.56 25.92
CA GLN A 345 13.72 3.19 25.86
C GLN A 345 13.83 4.35 26.86
#